data_AF-A0A1Q9T3B8-F1
#
_entry.id   AF-A0A1Q9T3B8-F1
#
_cell.length_a   1.000
_cell.length_b   1.000
_cell.length_c   1.000
_cell.angle_alpha   90.00
_cell.angle_beta   90.00
_cell.angle_gamma   90.00
#
_symmetry.space_group_name_H-M   'P 1'
#
loop_
_entity.id
_entity.type
_entity.pdbx_description
1 polymer ?
#
loop_
_entity_poly.entity_id
_entity_poly.type
_entity_poly.pdbx_seq_one_letter_code
_entity_poly.pdbx_strand_id
1 'polypeptide(L)'
;MEQHAQLAAYQVAVTEGAFGELGSRSGGARLVQLGASGAVEQAQPPLGEADDPAHARRTIREAAAGMAGAGFTARDLERRCRRCPARFACPLQPEGASR
;
A
#
# COMPACT_ATOMS: atom_id res chain seq x y z
N MET A 1 -4.83 -8.56 12.76
CA MET A 1 -5.42 -8.67 11.42
C MET A 1 -4.49 -7.97 10.44
N GLU A 2 -4.05 -8.62 9.36
CA GLU A 2 -3.11 -8.02 8.41
C GLU A 2 -3.84 -6.92 7.60
N GLN A 3 -3.39 -5.67 7.71
CA GLN A 3 -3.98 -4.54 6.98
C GLN A 3 -3.26 -4.38 5.65
N HIS A 4 -3.96 -4.61 4.55
CA HIS A 4 -3.39 -4.47 3.22
C HIS A 4 -3.50 -3.01 2.75
N ALA A 5 -2.37 -2.31 2.68
CA ALA A 5 -2.32 -0.87 2.41
C ALA A 5 -3.08 -0.47 1.12
N GLN A 6 -2.98 -1.27 0.06
CA GLN A 6 -3.71 -1.01 -1.19
C GLN A 6 -5.24 -1.11 -0.99
N LEU A 7 -5.72 -2.10 -0.24
CA LEU A 7 -7.16 -2.26 0.01
C LEU A 7 -7.67 -1.11 0.87
N ALA A 8 -6.91 -0.74 1.91
CA ALA A 8 -7.22 0.38 2.78
C ALA A 8 -7.30 1.71 2.01
N ALA A 9 -6.41 1.95 1.03
CA ALA A 9 -6.42 3.15 0.21
C ALA A 9 -7.72 3.30 -0.61
N TYR A 10 -8.23 2.21 -1.19
CA TYR A 10 -9.52 2.24 -1.88
C TYR A 10 -10.69 2.52 -0.93
N GLN A 11 -10.67 1.96 0.28
CA GLN A 11 -11.68 2.28 1.28
C GLN A 11 -11.65 3.77 1.67
N VAL A 12 -10.46 4.37 1.80
CA VAL A 12 -10.34 5.83 2.01
C VAL A 12 -10.99 6.59 0.84
N ALA A 13 -10.69 6.24 -0.40
CA ALA A 13 -11.27 6.90 -1.57
C ALA A 13 -12.81 6.86 -1.57
N VAL A 14 -13.41 5.72 -1.19
CA VAL A 14 -14.87 5.62 -0.99
C VAL A 14 -15.34 6.61 0.08
N THR A 15 -14.70 6.61 1.26
CA THR A 15 -15.10 7.50 2.36
C THR A 15 -14.93 8.98 2.07
N GLU A 16 -13.99 9.35 1.19
CA GLU A 16 -13.74 10.73 0.79
C GLU A 16 -14.60 11.15 -0.43
N GLY A 17 -15.55 10.31 -0.85
CA GLY A 17 -16.53 10.67 -1.87
C GLY A 17 -16.06 10.51 -3.32
N ALA A 18 -15.00 9.73 -3.58
CA ALA A 18 -14.54 9.47 -4.94
C ALA A 18 -15.61 8.82 -5.84
N PHE A 19 -16.63 8.20 -5.25
CA PHE A 19 -17.73 7.52 -5.93
C PHE A 19 -19.09 8.16 -5.61
N GLY A 20 -19.20 9.49 -5.73
CA GLY A 20 -20.34 10.30 -5.25
C GLY A 20 -21.74 9.70 -5.45
N GLU A 21 -22.06 9.19 -6.64
CA GLU A 21 -23.38 8.59 -6.93
C GLU A 21 -23.62 7.21 -6.30
N LEU A 22 -22.55 6.49 -5.95
CA LEU A 22 -22.58 5.16 -5.35
C LEU A 22 -22.55 5.19 -3.81
N GLY A 23 -22.31 6.38 -3.23
CA GLY A 23 -22.25 6.61 -1.79
C GLY A 23 -20.82 6.72 -1.23
N SER A 24 -20.75 7.09 0.05
CA SER A 24 -19.50 7.40 0.76
C SER A 24 -19.19 6.44 1.90
N ARG A 25 -19.94 5.35 2.06
CA ARG A 25 -19.67 4.34 3.10
C ARG A 25 -18.95 3.14 2.50
N SER A 26 -17.74 2.84 2.99
CA SER A 26 -17.05 1.60 2.63
C SER A 26 -17.67 0.39 3.34
N GLY A 27 -17.95 -0.67 2.60
CA GLY A 27 -18.36 -1.98 3.13
C GLY A 27 -17.18 -2.93 3.40
N GLY A 28 -15.95 -2.41 3.44
CA GLY A 28 -14.73 -3.22 3.47
C GLY A 28 -14.17 -3.46 2.07
N ALA A 29 -13.20 -4.37 1.98
CA ALA A 29 -12.52 -4.71 0.74
C ALA A 29 -12.16 -6.21 0.69
N ARG A 30 -12.00 -6.74 -0.52
CA ARG A 30 -11.60 -8.13 -0.76
C ARG A 30 -10.50 -8.18 -1.82
N LEU A 31 -9.52 -9.07 -1.63
CA LEU A 31 -8.51 -9.41 -2.63
C LEU A 31 -8.75 -10.86 -3.06
N VAL A 32 -8.99 -11.05 -4.36
CA VAL A 32 -9.30 -12.37 -4.95
C VAL A 32 -8.17 -12.77 -5.88
N GLN A 33 -7.52 -13.90 -5.62
CA GLN A 33 -6.49 -14.45 -6.51
C GLN A 33 -7.11 -15.38 -7.56
N LEU A 34 -7.06 -14.95 -8.82
CA LEU A 34 -7.52 -15.71 -9.98
C LEU A 34 -6.34 -16.51 -10.55
N GLY A 35 -6.45 -17.84 -10.61
CA GLY A 35 -5.45 -18.69 -11.27
C GLY A 35 -4.78 -19.77 -10.41
N ALA A 36 -5.09 -19.85 -9.12
CA ALA A 36 -4.88 -21.09 -8.36
C ALA A 36 -6.01 -22.09 -8.67
N SER A 37 -5.85 -23.37 -8.33
CA SER A 37 -6.86 -24.44 -8.47
C SER A 37 -8.10 -24.26 -7.56
N GLY A 38 -8.50 -23.02 -7.33
CA GLY A 38 -9.54 -22.53 -6.44
C GLY A 38 -9.40 -21.02 -6.28
N ALA A 39 -10.51 -20.33 -5.98
CA ALA A 39 -10.46 -18.91 -5.62
C ALA A 39 -9.96 -18.78 -4.17
N VAL A 40 -8.79 -18.17 -4.00
CA VAL A 40 -8.35 -17.72 -2.67
C VAL A 40 -8.85 -16.30 -2.50
N GLU A 41 -9.48 -16.04 -1.35
CA GLU A 41 -10.03 -14.74 -1.00
C GLU A 41 -9.48 -14.27 0.34
N GLN A 42 -9.05 -13.02 0.38
CA GLN A 42 -8.65 -12.33 1.60
C GLN A 42 -9.56 -11.12 1.82
N ALA A 43 -10.30 -11.12 2.92
CA ALA A 43 -11.20 -10.03 3.29
C ALA A 43 -10.55 -9.06 4.28
N GLN A 44 -10.86 -7.78 4.12
CA GLN A 44 -10.52 -6.71 5.05
C GLN A 44 -11.81 -5.96 5.43
N PRO A 45 -12.15 -5.85 6.72
CA PRO A 45 -13.37 -5.17 7.14
C PRO A 45 -13.34 -3.67 6.79
N PRO A 46 -14.48 -2.98 6.90
CA PRO A 46 -14.55 -1.52 6.83
C PRO A 46 -13.52 -0.87 7.76
N LEU A 47 -12.86 0.20 7.31
CA LEU A 47 -11.90 0.94 8.15
C LEU A 47 -12.48 1.41 9.48
N GLY A 48 -13.78 1.73 9.54
CA GLY A 48 -14.45 2.15 10.78
C GLY A 48 -14.54 1.05 11.86
N GLU A 49 -14.34 -0.20 11.47
CA GLU A 49 -14.34 -1.37 12.36
C GLU A 49 -12.91 -1.87 12.68
N ALA A 50 -11.88 -1.23 12.09
CA ALA A 50 -10.49 -1.56 12.39
C ALA A 50 -10.07 -0.99 13.77
N ASP A 51 -9.07 -1.61 14.40
CA ASP A 51 -8.49 -1.14 15.67
C ASP A 51 -7.99 0.32 15.57
N ASP A 52 -7.56 0.73 14.37
CA ASP A 52 -7.15 2.09 14.06
C ASP A 52 -7.73 2.56 12.72
N PRO A 53 -8.92 3.18 12.73
CA PRO A 53 -9.58 3.67 11.52
C PRO A 53 -8.79 4.75 10.77
N ALA A 54 -7.91 5.47 11.47
CA ALA A 54 -7.14 6.56 10.91
C ALA A 54 -5.83 6.09 10.25
N HIS A 55 -5.39 4.84 10.48
CA HIS A 55 -4.13 4.32 9.97
C HIS A 55 -3.98 4.53 8.45
N ALA A 56 -4.99 4.15 7.67
CA ALA A 56 -4.95 4.26 6.21
C ALA A 56 -4.70 5.71 5.73
N ARG A 57 -5.40 6.68 6.33
CA ARG A 57 -5.25 8.11 5.99
C ARG A 57 -3.87 8.63 6.38
N ARG A 58 -3.34 8.21 7.54
CA ARG A 58 -1.98 8.59 7.98
C ARG A 58 -0.93 8.01 7.04
N THR A 59 -1.00 6.73 6.71
CA THR A 59 -0.08 6.07 5.76
C THR A 59 -0.08 6.76 4.40
N ILE A 60 -1.24 7.17 3.87
CA ILE A 60 -1.32 7.94 2.62
C ILE A 60 -0.60 9.29 2.74
N ARG A 61 -0.84 10.04 3.83
CA ARG A 61 -0.20 11.33 4.06
C ARG A 61 1.31 11.21 4.26
N GLU A 62 1.75 10.20 5.00
CA GLU A 62 3.18 9.90 5.19
C GLU A 62 3.86 9.55 3.86
N ALA A 63 3.21 8.74 3.02
CA ALA A 63 3.71 8.46 1.67
C ALA A 63 3.79 9.73 0.82
N ALA A 64 2.74 10.56 0.82
CA ALA A 64 2.73 11.82 0.08
C ALA A 64 3.83 12.79 0.53
N ALA A 65 4.03 12.94 1.85
CA ALA A 65 5.09 13.77 2.42
C ALA A 65 6.49 13.24 2.06
N GLY A 66 6.70 11.92 2.14
CA GLY A 66 7.95 11.28 1.72
C GLY A 66 8.26 11.48 0.24
N MET A 67 7.24 11.40 -0.62
CA MET A 67 7.38 11.61 -2.06
C MET A 67 7.67 13.07 -2.45
N ALA A 68 7.27 14.03 -1.61
CA ALA A 68 7.57 15.45 -1.81
C ALA A 68 8.97 15.87 -1.31
N GLY A 69 9.73 14.95 -0.69
CA GLY A 69 11.04 15.23 -0.12
C GLY A 69 12.16 15.45 -1.14
N ALA A 70 13.20 16.19 -0.75
CA ALA A 70 14.40 16.40 -1.57
C ALA A 70 15.37 15.21 -1.58
N GLY A 71 15.14 14.21 -0.72
CA GLY A 71 15.97 13.02 -0.59
C GLY A 71 15.15 11.82 -0.17
N PHE A 72 15.60 10.64 -0.58
CA PHE A 72 14.90 9.38 -0.35
C PHE A 72 15.80 8.42 0.43
N THR A 73 15.33 7.96 1.59
CA THR A 73 16.05 6.95 2.36
C THR A 73 15.91 5.59 1.67
N ALA A 74 17.01 5.10 1.10
CA ALA A 74 17.08 3.69 0.69
C ALA A 74 17.03 2.81 1.97
N ARG A 75 16.13 1.82 1.98
CA ARG A 75 16.00 0.86 3.07
C ARG A 75 16.28 -0.54 2.54
N ASP A 76 16.92 -1.37 3.36
CA ASP A 76 17.05 -2.79 3.03
C ASP A 76 15.68 -3.47 3.18
N LEU A 77 15.18 -4.02 2.06
CA LEU A 77 13.92 -4.75 1.96
C LEU A 77 14.17 -6.25 1.69
N GLU A 78 15.33 -6.76 2.10
CA GLU A 78 15.71 -8.16 2.05
C GLU A 78 15.57 -8.78 0.64
N ARG A 79 14.69 -9.78 0.48
CA ARG A 79 14.47 -10.47 -0.80
C ARG A 79 13.90 -9.57 -1.89
N ARG A 80 13.35 -8.40 -1.56
CA ARG A 80 12.86 -7.44 -2.56
C ARG A 80 14.00 -6.70 -3.25
N CYS A 81 15.10 -6.41 -2.54
CA CYS A 81 16.28 -5.77 -3.11
C CYS A 81 16.84 -6.55 -4.31
N ARG A 82 16.84 -7.89 -4.23
CA ARG A 82 17.37 -8.79 -5.28
C ARG A 82 16.68 -8.69 -6.64
N ARG A 83 15.43 -8.21 -6.68
CA ARG A 83 14.61 -8.09 -7.90
C ARG A 83 14.24 -6.64 -8.20
N CYS A 84 14.81 -5.68 -7.47
CA CYS A 84 14.49 -4.27 -7.62
C CYS A 84 15.08 -3.74 -8.93
N PRO A 85 14.28 -3.18 -9.85
CA PRO A 85 14.78 -2.64 -11.11
C PRO A 85 15.72 -1.44 -10.91
N ALA A 86 15.61 -0.74 -9.77
CA ALA A 86 16.43 0.42 -9.43
C ALA A 86 17.81 0.07 -8.81
N ARG A 87 18.20 -1.22 -8.72
CA ARG A 87 19.44 -1.64 -8.05
C ARG A 87 20.71 -0.94 -8.55
N PHE A 88 20.78 -0.59 -9.84
CA PHE A 88 21.92 0.09 -10.46
C PHE A 88 22.06 1.56 -10.08
N ALA A 89 21.07 2.13 -9.40
CA ALA A 89 21.11 3.48 -8.84
C ALA A 89 20.96 3.48 -7.31
N CYS A 90 20.83 2.31 -6.68
CA CYS A 90 20.58 2.20 -5.25
C CYS A 90 21.91 2.22 -4.48
N PRO A 91 22.07 3.13 -3.49
CA PRO A 91 23.31 3.20 -2.70
C PRO A 91 23.53 1.98 -1.79
N LEU A 92 22.49 1.16 -1.58
CA LEU A 92 22.57 -0.08 -0.78
C LEU A 92 22.93 -1.33 -1.61
N GLN A 93 23.04 -1.21 -2.93
CA GLN A 93 23.37 -2.34 -3.81
C GLN A 93 24.79 -2.17 -4.35
N PRO A 94 25.60 -3.25 -4.46
CA PRO A 94 26.96 -3.18 -5.00
C PRO A 94 27.03 -2.49 -6.37
N GLU A 95 26.04 -2.75 -7.23
CA GLU A 95 25.97 -2.18 -8.59
C GLU A 95 25.74 -0.66 -8.60
N GLY A 96 25.06 -0.13 -7.58
CA GLY A 96 24.75 1.31 -7.46
C GLY A 96 25.71 2.07 -6.55
N ALA A 97 26.37 1.41 -5.59
CA ALA A 97 27.27 2.04 -4.62
C ALA A 97 28.63 2.48 -5.21
N SER A 98 29.00 1.96 -6.39
CA SER A 98 30.26 2.28 -7.08
C SER A 98 30.13 3.46 -8.07
N ARG A 99 28.96 4.11 -8.08
CA ARG A 99 28.61 5.21 -8.98
C ARG A 99 28.56 6.53 -8.23
#